data_AF-A0A292RF12-F1
#
_entry.id   AF-A0A292RF12-F1
#
_cell.length_a   1.000
_cell.length_b   1.000
_cell.length_c   1.000
_cell.angle_alpha   90.00
_cell.angle_beta   90.00
_cell.angle_gamma   90.00
#
_symmetry.space_group_name_H-M   'P 1'
#
loop_
_entity.id
_entity.type
_entity.pdbx_description
1 polymer ?
#
loop_
_entity_poly.entity_id
_entity_poly.type
_entity_poly.pdbx_seq_one_letter_code
_entity_poly.pdbx_strand_id
1 'polypeptide(L)'
;MAEYLSKEEIKQWRSSLEKITLEEFAARLGKEVADSRPTNDMVDIIYSGDKTPVAHTESSDKISEIAQRAFARERQLSHTPFSFRAPGEVSQQPVKNSKPAKSLDSKKIVEAIEKVVPAESKKEVKKAEPTLREEVNIVLKKNLTDREQTVFDYLVEKRNTIVYAKDIAALLDLPRDYVYKYIKNLRAKIEGDKLVNAEKGGFILQV
;
A
#
# COMPACT_ATOMS: atom_id res chain seq x y z
N MET A 1 -32.56 31.52 15.38
CA MET A 1 -31.19 31.48 15.93
C MET A 1 -30.33 30.60 15.04
N ALA A 2 -29.01 30.79 15.02
CA ALA A 2 -28.09 29.76 14.55
C ALA A 2 -27.90 28.74 15.67
N GLU A 3 -28.24 27.48 15.40
CA GLU A 3 -28.22 26.36 16.34
C GLU A 3 -26.78 25.97 16.77
N TYR A 4 -25.82 26.15 15.86
CA TYR A 4 -24.42 25.79 16.03
C TYR A 4 -23.47 27.00 16.10
N LEU A 5 -22.31 26.79 16.72
CA LEU A 5 -21.21 27.74 16.78
C LEU A 5 -20.75 28.25 15.39
N SER A 6 -20.61 29.56 15.26
CA SER A 6 -20.08 30.21 14.06
C SER A 6 -18.55 30.09 13.97
N LYS A 7 -17.99 30.29 12.77
CA LYS A 7 -16.52 30.31 12.58
C LYS A 7 -15.83 31.41 13.41
N GLU A 8 -16.53 32.50 13.69
CA GLU A 8 -16.02 33.63 14.47
C GLU A 8 -16.04 33.30 15.97
N GLU A 9 -17.10 32.65 16.44
CA GLU A 9 -17.23 32.18 17.82
C GLU A 9 -16.20 31.09 18.14
N ILE A 10 -15.98 30.13 17.22
CA ILE A 10 -14.91 29.12 17.34
C ILE A 10 -13.52 29.80 17.35
N LYS A 11 -13.33 30.89 16.60
CA LYS A 11 -12.09 31.66 16.62
C LYS A 11 -11.91 32.40 17.95
N GLN A 12 -12.98 32.96 18.51
CA GLN A 12 -12.98 33.59 19.84
C GLN A 12 -12.62 32.58 20.92
N TRP A 13 -13.23 31.39 20.94
CA TRP A 13 -12.88 30.30 21.85
C TRP A 13 -11.40 29.93 21.75
N ARG A 14 -10.86 29.73 20.53
CA ARG A 14 -9.42 29.44 20.33
C ARG A 14 -8.47 30.57 20.76
N SER A 15 -8.95 31.81 20.79
CA SER A 15 -8.19 32.97 21.31
C SER A 15 -8.43 33.24 22.79
N SER A 16 -9.36 32.54 23.44
CA SER A 16 -9.61 32.69 24.87
C SER A 16 -8.49 32.07 25.68
N LEU A 17 -8.15 32.72 26.80
CA LEU A 17 -7.27 32.16 27.83
C LEU A 17 -8.05 31.33 28.87
N GLU A 18 -9.39 31.28 28.76
CA GLU A 18 -10.25 30.42 29.58
C GLU A 18 -10.02 28.94 29.20
N LYS A 19 -9.78 28.08 30.20
CA LYS A 19 -9.58 26.62 30.01
C LYS A 19 -10.91 25.87 29.92
N ILE A 20 -11.81 26.33 29.05
CA ILE A 20 -13.15 25.77 28.85
C ILE A 20 -13.22 24.88 27.61
N THR A 21 -14.06 23.86 27.63
CA THR A 21 -14.27 23.00 26.44
C THR A 21 -15.06 23.75 25.37
N LEU A 22 -15.02 23.27 24.12
CA LEU A 22 -15.81 23.83 23.03
C LEU A 22 -17.32 23.70 23.30
N GLU A 23 -17.71 22.62 23.97
CA GLU A 23 -19.07 22.32 24.42
C GLU A 23 -19.56 23.29 25.49
N GLU A 24 -18.73 23.56 26.50
CA GLU A 24 -19.03 24.54 27.56
C GLU A 24 -19.15 25.97 27.00
N PHE A 25 -18.30 26.32 26.03
CA PHE A 25 -18.39 27.59 25.32
C PHE A 25 -19.66 27.69 24.45
N ALA A 26 -20.06 26.61 23.79
CA ALA A 26 -21.33 26.54 23.04
C ALA A 26 -22.53 26.72 23.99
N ALA A 27 -22.56 25.98 25.10
CA ALA A 27 -23.61 26.04 26.11
C ALA A 27 -23.75 27.46 26.72
N ARG A 28 -22.63 28.15 26.98
CA ARG A 28 -22.61 29.55 27.45
C ARG A 28 -23.21 30.53 26.44
N LEU A 29 -23.17 30.23 25.15
CA LEU A 29 -23.81 31.00 24.08
C LEU A 29 -25.23 30.50 23.75
N GLY A 30 -25.74 29.48 24.45
CA GLY A 30 -27.05 28.87 24.17
C GLY A 30 -27.10 28.12 22.83
N LYS A 31 -25.98 27.53 22.42
CA LYS A 31 -25.81 26.78 21.17
C LYS A 31 -25.28 25.39 21.46
N GLU A 32 -25.52 24.47 20.54
CA GLU A 32 -24.94 23.14 20.61
C GLU A 32 -23.67 23.05 19.73
N VAL A 33 -22.75 22.17 20.12
CA VAL A 33 -21.66 21.77 19.23
C VAL A 33 -22.28 20.84 18.20
N ALA A 34 -21.99 21.05 16.92
CA ALA A 34 -22.47 20.14 15.89
C ALA A 34 -21.88 18.76 16.17
N ASP A 35 -22.75 17.77 16.36
CA ASP A 35 -22.35 16.37 16.53
C ASP A 35 -21.35 15.98 15.44
N SER A 36 -20.35 15.19 15.84
CA SER A 36 -19.34 14.71 14.90
C SER A 36 -20.05 14.04 13.73
N ARG A 37 -19.75 14.48 12.51
CA ARG A 37 -20.32 13.86 11.30
C ARG A 37 -20.05 12.36 11.37
N PRO A 38 -21.05 11.51 11.07
CA PRO A 38 -20.83 10.07 11.07
C PRO A 38 -19.66 9.74 10.15
N THR A 39 -18.70 9.00 10.68
CA THR A 39 -17.53 8.57 9.92
C THR A 39 -17.97 7.60 8.82
N ASN A 40 -17.32 7.67 7.66
CA ASN A 40 -17.47 6.70 6.59
C ASN A 40 -16.22 5.81 6.46
N ASP A 41 -15.33 5.86 7.47
CA ASP A 41 -14.21 4.93 7.57
C ASP A 41 -14.69 3.60 8.16
N MET A 42 -14.39 2.49 7.48
CA MET A 42 -14.74 1.15 7.97
C MET A 42 -14.03 0.83 9.30
N VAL A 43 -12.82 1.34 9.53
CA VAL A 43 -12.05 1.07 10.75
C VAL A 43 -12.77 1.67 11.95
N ASP A 44 -13.21 2.93 11.84
CA ASP A 44 -13.95 3.62 12.90
C ASP A 44 -15.33 2.97 13.13
N ILE A 45 -16.08 2.62 12.06
CA ILE A 45 -17.38 1.94 12.19
C ILE A 45 -17.24 0.62 12.96
N ILE A 46 -16.18 -0.16 12.67
CA ILE A 46 -15.88 -1.41 13.38
C ILE A 46 -15.51 -1.15 14.85
N TYR A 47 -14.76 -0.08 15.15
CA TYR A 47 -14.33 0.25 16.51
C TYR A 47 -15.45 0.85 17.38
N SER A 48 -16.33 1.67 16.81
CA SER A 48 -17.49 2.25 17.51
C SER A 48 -18.55 1.20 17.87
N GLY A 49 -18.52 0.04 17.21
CA GLY A 49 -19.50 -1.03 17.43
C GLY A 49 -20.87 -0.77 16.80
N ASP A 50 -21.02 0.33 16.05
CA ASP A 50 -22.22 0.70 15.32
C ASP A 50 -22.44 -0.26 14.14
N LYS A 51 -23.31 -1.26 14.35
CA LYS A 51 -23.60 -2.33 13.38
C LYS A 51 -24.45 -1.90 12.19
N THR A 52 -24.37 -0.64 11.78
CA THR A 52 -24.98 -0.13 10.55
C THR A 52 -24.03 0.88 9.90
N PRO A 53 -23.29 0.52 8.83
CA PRO A 53 -22.95 1.55 7.85
C PRO A 53 -24.28 2.20 7.40
N VAL A 54 -24.28 3.52 7.18
CA VAL A 54 -25.45 4.24 6.67
C VAL A 54 -25.63 3.91 5.18
N ALA A 55 -26.04 2.67 4.93
CA ALA A 55 -26.55 2.25 3.65
C ALA A 55 -27.82 3.06 3.39
N HIS A 56 -27.83 3.84 2.32
CA HIS A 56 -29.06 4.28 1.71
C HIS A 56 -29.97 3.05 1.56
N THR A 57 -31.21 3.14 2.03
CA THR A 57 -32.23 2.09 1.96
C THR A 57 -32.76 1.93 0.53
N GLU A 58 -31.83 1.66 -0.39
CA GLU A 58 -32.09 1.33 -1.78
C GLU A 58 -32.53 -0.14 -1.84
N SER A 59 -33.83 -0.32 -2.03
CA SER A 59 -34.55 -1.59 -1.90
C SER A 59 -33.84 -2.81 -2.51
N SER A 60 -33.93 -3.94 -1.79
CA SER A 60 -33.50 -5.28 -2.23
C SER A 60 -34.05 -5.68 -3.60
N ASP A 61 -35.18 -5.10 -3.98
CA ASP A 61 -35.85 -5.30 -5.27
C ASP A 61 -34.96 -4.86 -6.44
N LYS A 62 -34.17 -3.79 -6.28
CA LYS A 62 -33.23 -3.31 -7.30
C LYS A 62 -32.12 -4.33 -7.58
N ILE A 63 -31.66 -5.03 -6.55
CA ILE A 63 -30.64 -6.08 -6.67
C ILE A 63 -31.23 -7.27 -7.46
N SER A 64 -32.49 -7.65 -7.16
CA SER A 64 -33.22 -8.67 -7.91
C SER A 64 -33.47 -8.28 -9.38
N GLU A 65 -33.82 -7.01 -9.64
CA GLU A 65 -34.04 -6.49 -11.00
C GLU A 65 -32.73 -6.47 -11.82
N ILE A 66 -31.60 -6.07 -11.20
CA ILE A 66 -30.27 -6.13 -11.81
C ILE A 66 -29.88 -7.58 -12.16
N ALA A 67 -30.16 -8.54 -11.28
CA ALA A 67 -29.90 -9.96 -11.53
C ALA A 67 -30.75 -10.51 -12.69
N GLN A 68 -32.06 -10.20 -12.72
CA GLN A 68 -32.95 -10.57 -13.83
C GLN A 68 -32.49 -9.96 -15.16
N ARG A 69 -32.08 -8.69 -15.16
CA ARG A 69 -31.55 -7.99 -16.34
C ARG A 69 -30.22 -8.57 -16.82
N ALA A 70 -29.36 -9.04 -15.92
CA ALA A 70 -28.12 -9.73 -16.27
C ALA A 70 -28.42 -11.09 -16.95
N PHE A 71 -29.27 -11.91 -16.34
CA PHE A 71 -29.66 -13.22 -16.87
C PHE A 71 -30.33 -13.12 -18.26
N ALA A 72 -31.22 -12.13 -18.45
CA ALA A 72 -31.84 -11.87 -19.75
C ALA A 72 -30.81 -11.48 -20.83
N ARG A 73 -29.77 -10.70 -20.46
CA ARG A 73 -28.69 -10.30 -21.37
C ARG A 73 -27.82 -11.50 -21.78
N GLU A 74 -27.46 -12.36 -20.84
CA GLU A 74 -26.70 -13.59 -21.11
C GLU A 74 -27.45 -14.52 -22.06
N ARG A 75 -28.76 -14.71 -21.85
CA ARG A 75 -29.62 -15.52 -22.74
C ARG A 75 -29.74 -14.98 -24.17
N GLN A 76 -29.53 -13.68 -24.38
CA GLN A 76 -29.49 -13.08 -25.73
C GLN A 76 -28.11 -13.29 -26.38
N LEU A 77 -27.02 -13.21 -25.61
CA LEU A 77 -25.65 -13.46 -26.06
C LEU A 77 -25.38 -14.96 -26.34
N SER A 78 -26.10 -15.86 -25.65
CA SER A 78 -25.90 -17.30 -25.73
C SER A 78 -26.38 -17.96 -27.04
N HIS A 79 -26.91 -17.18 -28.00
CA HIS A 79 -27.24 -17.67 -29.35
C HIS A 79 -26.03 -17.65 -30.30
N THR A 80 -24.87 -17.15 -29.86
CA THR A 80 -23.63 -17.17 -30.66
C THR A 80 -22.93 -18.54 -30.57
N PRO A 81 -22.31 -19.03 -31.67
CA PRO A 81 -21.75 -20.39 -31.74
C PRO A 81 -20.49 -20.63 -30.90
N PHE A 82 -20.04 -19.65 -30.12
CA PHE A 82 -18.89 -19.73 -29.23
C PHE A 82 -19.27 -19.68 -27.72
N SER A 83 -20.56 -19.74 -27.42
CA SER A 83 -21.09 -19.70 -26.05
C SER A 83 -20.63 -20.94 -25.26
N PHE A 84 -19.85 -20.73 -24.20
CA PHE A 84 -19.27 -21.81 -23.39
C PHE A 84 -20.37 -22.56 -22.63
N ARG A 85 -20.68 -23.81 -23.01
CA ARG A 85 -21.60 -24.66 -22.24
C ARG A 85 -20.89 -25.14 -20.98
N ALA A 86 -21.43 -24.83 -19.81
CA ALA A 86 -20.92 -25.33 -18.55
C ALA A 86 -20.94 -26.88 -18.55
N PRO A 87 -19.91 -27.56 -18.01
CA PRO A 87 -19.81 -29.02 -18.05
C PRO A 87 -20.78 -29.66 -17.05
N GLY A 88 -22.04 -29.83 -17.44
CA GLY A 88 -23.07 -30.33 -16.52
C GLY A 88 -24.46 -30.56 -17.09
N GLU A 89 -24.63 -30.81 -18.40
CA GLU A 89 -25.95 -31.12 -18.96
C GLU A 89 -25.87 -32.10 -20.14
N VAL A 90 -26.32 -33.33 -19.91
CA VAL A 90 -26.30 -34.44 -20.89
C VAL A 90 -27.68 -34.58 -21.52
N SER A 91 -27.76 -34.42 -22.85
CA SER A 91 -28.87 -34.93 -23.66
C SER A 91 -28.34 -35.48 -24.99
N GLN A 92 -29.09 -36.40 -25.59
CA GLN A 92 -28.51 -37.55 -26.30
C GLN A 92 -28.63 -37.46 -27.84
N GLN A 93 -27.48 -37.69 -28.53
CA GLN A 93 -27.36 -38.31 -29.87
C GLN A 93 -27.91 -37.58 -31.13
N PRO A 94 -27.56 -37.98 -32.39
CA PRO A 94 -26.39 -38.76 -32.86
C PRO A 94 -25.62 -38.23 -34.12
N VAL A 95 -24.32 -38.58 -34.19
CA VAL A 95 -23.42 -38.87 -35.35
C VAL A 95 -23.47 -38.11 -36.71
N LYS A 96 -22.28 -37.67 -37.19
CA LYS A 96 -21.65 -38.14 -38.47
C LYS A 96 -20.20 -37.66 -38.70
N ASN A 97 -19.32 -38.63 -38.95
CA ASN A 97 -17.97 -38.67 -39.51
C ASN A 97 -17.29 -37.39 -40.07
N SER A 98 -16.02 -37.14 -39.66
CA SER A 98 -14.82 -37.37 -40.49
C SER A 98 -13.49 -37.04 -39.77
N LYS A 99 -12.39 -37.68 -40.22
CA LYS A 99 -10.98 -37.54 -39.79
C LYS A 99 -10.15 -37.08 -41.02
N PRO A 100 -8.83 -36.79 -40.94
CA PRO A 100 -8.05 -36.10 -39.90
C PRO A 100 -6.99 -35.12 -40.48
N ALA A 101 -6.32 -34.28 -39.66
CA ALA A 101 -4.93 -33.85 -39.92
C ALA A 101 -4.20 -33.28 -38.67
N LYS A 102 -2.90 -33.60 -38.59
CA LYS A 102 -1.73 -32.92 -37.94
C LYS A 102 -1.97 -31.54 -37.30
N SER A 103 -1.30 -31.10 -36.21
CA SER A 103 -0.18 -31.63 -35.40
C SER A 103 -0.12 -30.82 -34.07
N LEU A 104 0.80 -30.96 -33.10
CA LEU A 104 2.12 -31.63 -32.95
C LEU A 104 2.34 -31.96 -31.45
N ASP A 105 3.37 -32.74 -31.12
CA ASP A 105 3.74 -33.11 -29.73
C ASP A 105 4.40 -32.00 -28.91
N SER A 106 4.12 -32.00 -27.61
CA SER A 106 4.89 -31.27 -26.59
C SER A 106 5.05 -32.10 -25.31
N LYS A 107 6.06 -33.00 -25.31
CA LYS A 107 6.56 -33.67 -24.11
C LYS A 107 8.07 -33.77 -24.12
N LYS A 108 8.69 -33.34 -23.02
CA LYS A 108 9.87 -33.92 -22.31
C LYS A 108 10.84 -32.84 -21.79
N ILE A 109 10.59 -32.37 -20.57
CA ILE A 109 11.62 -31.76 -19.71
C ILE A 109 11.43 -32.32 -18.30
N VAL A 110 12.14 -33.40 -17.99
CA VAL A 110 12.37 -33.92 -16.63
C VAL A 110 13.77 -34.53 -16.58
N GLU A 111 14.55 -34.14 -15.57
CA GLU A 111 15.84 -34.72 -15.10
C GLU A 111 17.02 -34.88 -16.07
N ALA A 112 18.16 -34.25 -15.73
CA ALA A 112 19.34 -34.94 -15.16
C ALA A 112 20.56 -34.01 -14.93
N ILE A 113 21.18 -34.14 -13.73
CA ILE A 113 22.64 -33.97 -13.42
C ILE A 113 23.25 -32.55 -13.64
N GLU A 114 23.70 -31.76 -12.65
CA GLU A 114 24.54 -31.94 -11.44
C GLU A 114 26.08 -31.88 -11.69
N LYS A 115 26.79 -31.04 -10.92
CA LYS A 115 28.24 -30.68 -10.97
C LYS A 115 28.60 -29.76 -12.16
N VAL A 116 29.48 -28.75 -12.07
CA VAL A 116 30.69 -28.56 -11.23
C VAL A 116 30.93 -27.06 -10.91
N VAL A 117 31.24 -26.68 -9.66
CA VAL A 117 32.11 -25.51 -9.32
C VAL A 117 32.79 -25.79 -7.96
N PRO A 118 34.14 -25.73 -7.82
CA PRO A 118 34.84 -25.91 -6.54
C PRO A 118 35.28 -24.60 -5.85
N ALA A 119 35.61 -24.74 -4.57
CA ALA A 119 36.59 -23.98 -3.77
C ALA A 119 36.29 -22.52 -3.30
N GLU A 120 35.98 -22.45 -2.00
CA GLU A 120 36.60 -21.58 -0.98
C GLU A 120 36.73 -20.05 -1.15
N SER A 121 36.10 -19.33 -0.22
CA SER A 121 36.87 -18.48 0.72
C SER A 121 36.06 -18.12 1.96
N LYS A 122 36.43 -18.72 3.11
CA LYS A 122 36.05 -18.20 4.43
C LYS A 122 36.93 -17.00 4.76
N LYS A 123 36.36 -15.92 5.31
CA LYS A 123 37.10 -15.05 6.24
C LYS A 123 36.14 -14.33 7.19
N GLU A 124 36.42 -14.48 8.47
CA GLU A 124 35.66 -13.90 9.57
C GLU A 124 36.05 -12.45 9.84
N VAL A 125 35.09 -11.71 10.39
CA VAL A 125 35.22 -10.67 11.43
C VAL A 125 36.54 -9.88 11.48
N LYS A 126 36.44 -8.58 11.18
CA LYS A 126 37.20 -7.56 11.92
C LYS A 126 36.25 -6.53 12.53
N LYS A 127 36.20 -6.56 13.86
CA LYS A 127 35.62 -5.52 14.72
C LYS A 127 36.53 -4.29 14.57
N ALA A 128 36.03 -3.22 13.97
CA ALA A 128 36.78 -1.96 13.83
C ALA A 128 36.41 -1.01 14.97
N GLU A 129 37.40 -0.57 15.72
CA GLU A 129 37.26 0.51 16.71
C GLU A 129 37.10 1.87 16.00
N PRO A 130 36.47 2.87 16.63
CA PRO A 130 36.04 4.08 15.94
C PRO A 130 37.22 4.99 15.58
N THR A 131 37.72 4.84 14.35
CA THR A 131 38.62 5.82 13.73
C THR A 131 37.91 7.16 13.61
N LEU A 132 38.44 8.14 14.35
CA LEU A 132 38.35 9.59 14.20
C LEU A 132 37.30 10.09 13.19
N ARG A 133 36.33 10.85 13.70
CA ARG A 133 35.19 11.44 12.98
C ARG A 133 35.60 12.05 11.63
N GLU A 134 35.46 11.28 10.56
CA GLU A 134 35.35 11.84 9.21
C GLU A 134 34.04 12.64 9.20
N GLU A 135 34.16 13.97 9.24
CA GLU A 135 32.99 14.85 9.26
C GLU A 135 32.28 14.78 7.91
N VAL A 136 31.26 13.91 7.86
CA VAL A 136 30.39 13.70 6.70
C VAL A 136 29.60 14.99 6.44
N ASN A 137 30.18 15.87 5.62
CA ASN A 137 29.60 17.16 5.28
C ASN A 137 28.48 16.97 4.24
N ILE A 138 27.31 16.55 4.73
CA ILE A 138 26.05 16.48 3.98
C ILE A 138 25.18 17.64 4.42
N VAL A 139 24.97 18.59 3.51
CA VAL A 139 24.06 19.72 3.73
C VAL A 139 22.62 19.25 3.55
N LEU A 140 21.74 19.65 4.46
CA LEU A 140 20.31 19.31 4.46
C LEU A 140 19.49 20.56 4.19
N LYS A 141 18.62 20.50 3.16
CA LYS A 141 17.70 21.58 2.78
C LYS A 141 16.49 21.67 3.71
N LYS A 142 16.14 20.55 4.35
CA LYS A 142 14.96 20.39 5.22
C LYS A 142 15.23 19.32 6.27
N ASN A 143 14.62 19.47 7.45
CA ASN A 143 14.71 18.51 8.54
C ASN A 143 14.15 17.14 8.11
N LEU A 144 14.83 16.07 8.51
CA LEU A 144 14.36 14.69 8.33
C LEU A 144 13.24 14.39 9.34
N THR A 145 12.37 13.45 8.99
CA THR A 145 11.44 12.81 9.94
C THR A 145 12.17 11.67 10.64
N ASP A 146 11.80 11.30 11.87
CA ASP A 146 12.49 10.27 12.68
C ASP A 146 12.85 9.00 11.91
N ARG A 147 11.89 8.44 11.14
CA ARG A 147 12.13 7.25 10.28
C ARG A 147 13.12 7.52 9.16
N GLU A 148 13.09 8.70 8.55
CA GLU A 148 14.05 9.09 7.52
C GLU A 148 15.45 9.28 8.12
N GLN A 149 15.53 9.79 9.35
CA GLN A 149 16.79 9.91 10.10
C GLN A 149 17.39 8.52 10.34
N THR A 150 16.62 7.54 10.82
CA THR A 150 17.13 6.16 11.03
C THR A 150 17.65 5.53 9.73
N VAL A 151 16.97 5.77 8.59
CA VAL A 151 17.45 5.31 7.27
C VAL A 151 18.73 6.03 6.86
N PHE A 152 18.82 7.34 7.11
CA PHE A 152 20.00 8.14 6.80
C PHE A 152 21.21 7.73 7.64
N ASP A 153 21.04 7.56 8.95
CA ASP A 153 22.09 7.11 9.87
C ASP A 153 22.65 5.75 9.43
N TYR A 154 21.78 4.80 9.06
CA TYR A 154 22.16 3.50 8.52
C TYR A 154 22.92 3.57 7.18
N LEU A 155 22.59 4.55 6.33
CA LEU A 155 23.32 4.82 5.08
C LEU A 155 24.68 5.49 5.35
N VAL A 156 24.81 6.30 6.40
CA VAL A 156 26.07 6.93 6.84
C VAL A 156 27.02 5.90 7.46
N GLU A 157 26.51 4.99 8.31
CA GLU A 157 27.25 3.83 8.82
C GLU A 157 27.85 3.00 7.67
N LYS A 158 27.07 2.83 6.59
CA LYS A 158 27.43 2.05 5.40
C LYS A 158 27.82 2.93 4.19
N ARG A 159 28.48 4.06 4.42
CA ARG A 159 28.96 4.96 3.35
C ARG A 159 29.74 4.21 2.28
N ASN A 160 29.58 4.62 1.02
CA ASN A 160 30.20 4.02 -0.17
C ASN A 160 29.93 2.51 -0.38
N THR A 161 28.99 1.91 0.37
CA THR A 161 28.60 0.49 0.25
C THR A 161 27.18 0.36 -0.29
N ILE A 162 26.87 -0.72 -0.99
CA ILE A 162 25.50 -1.03 -1.46
C ILE A 162 24.64 -1.44 -0.25
N VAL A 163 23.62 -0.64 0.05
CA VAL A 163 22.61 -0.96 1.06
C VAL A 163 21.33 -1.38 0.36
N TYR A 164 20.85 -2.60 0.62
CA TYR A 164 19.66 -3.13 -0.05
C TYR A 164 18.36 -2.65 0.60
N ALA A 165 17.33 -2.44 -0.23
CA ALA A 165 15.99 -2.12 0.26
C ALA A 165 15.41 -3.19 1.22
N LYS A 166 15.88 -4.44 1.15
CA LYS A 166 15.51 -5.50 2.10
C LYS A 166 15.96 -5.18 3.53
N ASP A 167 17.17 -4.65 3.69
CA ASP A 167 17.78 -4.44 5.01
C ASP A 167 17.20 -3.20 5.67
N ILE A 168 16.94 -2.15 4.87
CA ILE A 168 16.23 -0.94 5.32
C ILE A 168 14.77 -1.27 5.71
N ALA A 169 14.10 -2.16 4.97
CA ALA A 169 12.75 -2.62 5.29
C ALA A 169 12.71 -3.34 6.65
N ALA A 170 13.69 -4.21 6.91
CA ALA A 170 13.83 -4.93 8.19
C ALA A 170 14.20 -3.99 9.36
N LEU A 171 14.98 -2.94 9.12
CA LEU A 171 15.33 -1.94 10.14
C LEU A 171 14.13 -1.06 10.55
N LEU A 172 13.18 -0.82 9.64
CA LEU A 172 11.98 -0.03 9.92
C LEU A 172 10.74 -0.86 10.32
N ASP A 173 10.82 -2.20 10.30
CA ASP A 173 9.68 -3.13 10.37
C ASP A 173 8.56 -2.80 9.36
N LEU A 174 8.93 -2.33 8.16
CA LEU A 174 7.98 -1.92 7.11
C LEU A 174 8.13 -2.75 5.82
N PRO A 175 7.04 -2.93 5.04
CA PRO A 175 7.12 -3.55 3.72
C PRO A 175 8.09 -2.82 2.78
N ARG A 176 8.78 -3.58 1.92
CA ARG A 176 9.85 -3.07 1.04
C ARG A 176 9.41 -1.89 0.16
N ASP A 177 8.15 -1.85 -0.24
CA ASP A 177 7.61 -0.82 -1.13
C ASP A 177 7.66 0.59 -0.50
N TYR A 178 7.56 0.69 0.83
CA TYR A 178 7.69 1.95 1.54
C TYR A 178 9.13 2.49 1.57
N VAL A 179 10.15 1.64 1.41
CA VAL A 179 11.56 2.08 1.41
C VAL A 179 11.82 3.06 0.25
N TYR A 180 11.29 2.78 -0.94
CA TYR A 180 11.42 3.69 -2.08
C TYR A 180 10.81 5.07 -1.84
N LYS A 181 9.72 5.15 -1.06
CA LYS A 181 9.10 6.42 -0.65
C LYS A 181 10.03 7.22 0.26
N TYR A 182 10.64 6.58 1.26
CA TYR A 182 11.60 7.24 2.16
C TYR A 182 12.90 7.65 1.44
N ILE A 183 13.44 6.81 0.55
CA ILE A 183 14.60 7.18 -0.27
C ILE A 183 14.29 8.36 -1.20
N LYS A 184 13.10 8.39 -1.83
CA LYS A 184 12.65 9.53 -2.64
C LYS A 184 12.55 10.81 -1.81
N ASN A 185 12.01 10.74 -0.59
CA ASN A 185 11.95 11.88 0.31
C ASN A 185 13.36 12.35 0.72
N LEU A 186 14.24 11.42 1.10
CA LEU A 186 15.63 11.73 1.48
C LEU A 186 16.37 12.50 0.37
N ARG A 187 16.26 12.06 -0.89
CA ARG A 187 16.80 12.79 -2.05
C ARG A 187 16.26 14.21 -2.21
N ALA A 188 15.01 14.46 -1.82
CA ALA A 188 14.42 15.80 -1.88
C ALA A 188 14.83 16.69 -0.69
N LYS A 189 15.37 16.10 0.39
CA LYS A 189 15.82 16.81 1.61
C LYS A 189 17.34 17.01 1.66
N ILE A 190 18.12 16.07 1.14
CA ILE A 190 19.58 16.14 1.04
C ILE A 190 19.98 17.10 -0.10
N GLU A 191 21.08 17.82 0.07
CA GLU A 191 21.71 18.61 -0.98
C GLU A 191 22.78 17.82 -1.74
N GLY A 192 22.74 17.92 -3.07
CA GLY A 192 23.56 17.13 -3.99
C GLY A 192 22.97 15.74 -4.27
N ASP A 193 23.30 15.19 -5.44
CA ASP A 193 22.87 13.84 -5.85
C ASP A 193 23.76 12.75 -5.23
N LYS A 194 23.98 12.85 -3.91
CA LYS A 194 24.86 11.97 -3.12
C LYS A 194 24.29 10.56 -2.92
N LEU A 195 22.98 10.36 -3.09
CA LEU A 195 22.31 9.09 -2.82
C LEU A 195 21.91 8.41 -4.13
N VAL A 196 22.79 7.57 -4.68
CA VAL A 196 22.67 6.98 -6.02
C VAL A 196 21.98 5.61 -5.98
N ASN A 197 21.25 5.23 -7.04
CA ASN A 197 20.72 3.87 -7.20
C ASN A 197 21.86 2.89 -7.50
N ALA A 198 21.83 1.71 -6.87
CA ALA A 198 22.74 0.60 -7.16
C ALA A 198 21.99 -0.56 -7.82
N GLU A 199 22.73 -1.62 -8.16
CA GLU A 199 22.16 -2.85 -8.70
C GLU A 199 21.12 -3.49 -7.76
N LYS A 200 20.18 -4.24 -8.36
CA LYS A 200 19.19 -5.08 -7.65
C LYS A 200 18.33 -4.33 -6.62
N GLY A 201 18.14 -3.02 -6.78
CA GLY A 201 17.35 -2.19 -5.86
C GLY A 201 18.09 -1.84 -4.56
N GLY A 202 19.43 -1.77 -4.61
CA GLY A 202 20.23 -1.16 -3.57
C GLY A 202 20.39 0.36 -3.76
N PHE A 203 20.96 1.00 -2.74
CA PHE A 203 21.29 2.42 -2.72
C PHE A 203 22.71 2.60 -2.19
N ILE A 204 23.45 3.57 -2.70
CA ILE A 204 24.78 3.95 -2.22
C ILE A 204 24.73 5.41 -1.82
N LEU A 205 25.17 5.72 -0.59
CA LEU A 205 25.48 7.08 -0.18
C LEU A 205 26.95 7.36 -0.50
N GLN A 206 27.16 8.21 -1.51
CA GLN A 206 28.47 8.75 -1.89
C GLN A 206 28.74 9.98 -1.02
N VAL A 207 29.79 9.90 -0.21
CA VAL A 207 30.23 10.99 0.69
C VAL A 207 31.51 11.61 0.16
#